data_AF-A0AB39NEK4-F1
#
_entry.id   AF-A0AB39NEK4-F1
#
_cell.length_a   1.000
_cell.length_b   1.000
_cell.length_c   1.000
_cell.angle_alpha   90.00
_cell.angle_beta   90.00
_cell.angle_gamma   90.00
#
_symmetry.space_group_name_H-M   'P 1'
#
loop_
_entity.id
_entity.type
_entity.pdbx_description
1 polymer ?
#
loop_
_entity_poly.entity_id
_entity_poly.type
_entity_poly.pdbx_seq_one_letter_code
_entity_poly.pdbx_strand_id
1 'polypeptide(L)'
;MVAPVRPTVKARYPLAPIETYMRWRREDGSALDPWIRTHQRLGATLVSAAPESQVMTGTVAEVGRGRVPGAQRLDAAPLTAVTAGAGGRTGSGPGR
;
A
#
# COMPACT_ATOMS: atom_id res chain seq x y z
N MET A 1 -8.78 -0.93 11.15
CA MET A 1 -8.05 -2.04 10.49
C MET A 1 -6.98 -1.45 9.59
N VAL A 2 -5.84 -2.14 9.45
CA VAL A 2 -4.72 -1.74 8.59
C VAL A 2 -4.38 -2.91 7.67
N ALA A 3 -4.13 -2.65 6.37
CA ALA A 3 -3.75 -3.66 5.39
C ALA A 3 -2.46 -3.30 4.63
N PRO A 4 -1.54 -4.27 4.41
CA PRO A 4 -0.40 -4.12 3.51
C PRO A 4 -0.87 -3.91 2.07
N VAL A 5 -0.35 -2.89 1.38
CA VAL A 5 -0.53 -2.79 -0.07
C VAL A 5 0.81 -2.63 -0.77
N ARG A 6 1.03 -3.43 -1.82
CA ARG A 6 2.22 -3.35 -2.68
C ARG A 6 1.85 -2.60 -3.96
N PRO A 7 2.44 -1.42 -4.20
CA PRO A 7 2.10 -0.67 -5.41
C PRO A 7 2.56 -1.42 -6.66
N THR A 8 1.66 -1.60 -7.61
CA THR A 8 1.85 -2.52 -8.74
C THR A 8 2.70 -1.94 -9.86
N VAL A 9 2.79 -0.61 -9.97
CA VAL A 9 3.56 0.06 -11.04
C VAL A 9 4.81 0.79 -10.55
N LYS A 10 5.16 0.67 -9.25
CA LYS A 10 6.37 1.25 -8.66
C LYS A 10 7.65 0.80 -9.36
N ALA A 11 7.69 -0.43 -9.86
CA ALA A 11 8.85 -1.00 -10.56
C ALA A 11 9.25 -0.19 -11.81
N ARG A 12 8.31 0.58 -12.41
CA ARG A 12 8.60 1.48 -13.55
C ARG A 12 9.35 2.74 -13.13
N TYR A 13 9.40 3.04 -11.84
CA TYR A 13 10.04 4.21 -11.25
C TYR A 13 11.07 3.77 -10.21
N PRO A 14 12.13 3.04 -10.59
CA PRO A 14 13.04 2.40 -9.64
C PRO A 14 13.76 3.42 -8.74
N LEU A 15 14.10 4.59 -9.27
CA LEU A 15 14.84 5.64 -8.56
C LEU A 15 13.97 6.52 -7.66
N ALA A 16 12.64 6.44 -7.79
CA ALA A 16 11.75 7.21 -6.92
C ALA A 16 11.70 6.53 -5.53
N PRO A 17 11.98 7.24 -4.42
CA PRO A 17 11.71 6.73 -3.07
C PRO A 17 10.24 6.35 -2.93
N ILE A 18 9.95 5.28 -2.19
CA ILE A 18 8.59 4.74 -2.07
C ILE A 18 7.65 5.73 -1.39
N GLU A 19 8.16 6.48 -0.42
CA GLU A 19 7.47 7.52 0.34
C GLU A 19 6.96 8.62 -0.59
N THR A 20 7.77 9.01 -1.57
CA THR A 20 7.40 10.03 -2.56
C THR A 20 6.44 9.45 -3.59
N TYR A 21 6.74 8.26 -4.13
CA TYR A 21 5.92 7.61 -5.15
C TYR A 21 4.49 7.34 -4.69
N MET A 22 4.30 6.84 -3.46
CA MET A 22 2.96 6.50 -2.94
C MET A 22 2.03 7.72 -2.84
N ARG A 23 2.59 8.94 -2.85
CA ARG A 23 1.85 10.21 -2.80
C ARG A 23 1.57 10.80 -4.17
N TRP A 24 2.14 10.27 -5.26
CA TRP A 24 1.91 10.78 -6.61
C TRP A 24 0.44 10.63 -7.03
N ARG A 25 -0.09 11.67 -7.67
CA ARG A 25 -1.49 11.80 -8.05
C ARG A 25 -1.64 11.96 -9.55
N ARG A 26 -2.78 11.52 -10.08
CA ARG A 26 -3.28 11.93 -11.40
C ARG A 26 -3.89 13.33 -11.30
N GLU A 27 -4.21 13.89 -12.47
CA GLU A 27 -4.96 15.14 -12.59
C GLU A 27 -6.31 15.10 -11.87
N ASP A 28 -6.96 13.93 -11.82
CA ASP A 28 -8.22 13.71 -11.08
C ASP A 28 -8.05 13.62 -9.55
N GLY A 29 -6.83 13.86 -9.03
CA GLY A 29 -6.51 13.77 -7.61
C GLY A 29 -6.37 12.34 -7.06
N SER A 30 -6.67 11.30 -7.84
CA SER A 30 -6.54 9.91 -7.42
C SER A 30 -5.07 9.45 -7.40
N ALA A 31 -4.76 8.44 -6.57
CA ALA A 31 -3.40 7.88 -6.54
C ALA A 31 -2.96 7.35 -7.91
N LEU A 32 -1.73 7.68 -8.34
CA LEU A 32 -1.15 7.21 -9.59
C LEU A 32 -1.14 5.69 -9.67
N ASP A 33 -0.72 5.02 -8.60
CA ASP A 33 -0.68 3.56 -8.56
C ASP A 33 -2.10 2.95 -8.58
N PRO A 34 -2.42 2.01 -9.49
CA PRO A 34 -3.71 1.33 -9.55
C PRO A 34 -4.14 0.69 -8.24
N TRP A 35 -3.22 0.05 -7.51
CA TRP A 35 -3.56 -0.69 -6.31
C TRP A 35 -3.86 0.25 -5.14
N ILE A 36 -3.05 1.29 -4.96
CA ILE A 36 -3.34 2.34 -3.96
C ILE A 36 -4.70 3.00 -4.24
N ARG A 37 -5.01 3.28 -5.51
CA ARG A 37 -6.27 3.91 -5.91
C ARG A 37 -7.49 3.05 -5.59
N THR A 38 -7.39 1.73 -5.74
CA THR A 38 -8.47 0.81 -5.35
C THR A 38 -8.79 0.96 -3.85
N HIS A 39 -7.78 0.92 -2.99
CA HIS A 39 -8.00 1.10 -1.55
C HIS A 39 -8.53 2.50 -1.20
N GLN A 40 -8.02 3.54 -1.86
CA GLN A 40 -8.56 4.90 -1.68
C GLN A 40 -10.05 5.00 -2.02
N ARG A 41 -10.50 4.38 -3.11
CA ARG A 41 -11.92 4.35 -3.51
C ARG A 41 -12.80 3.63 -2.49
N LEU A 42 -12.23 2.72 -1.72
CA LEU A 42 -12.90 2.04 -0.60
C LEU A 42 -12.84 2.84 0.71
N GLY A 43 -12.49 4.14 0.64
CA GLY A 43 -12.45 5.03 1.79
C GLY A 43 -11.18 4.91 2.63
N ALA A 44 -10.12 4.33 2.06
CA ALA A 44 -8.90 4.06 2.81
C ALA A 44 -7.85 5.18 2.65
N THR A 45 -7.17 5.58 3.75
CA THR A 45 -6.13 6.63 3.76
C THR A 45 -4.72 6.08 4.01
N LEU A 46 -3.71 6.60 3.30
CA LEU A 46 -2.30 6.23 3.48
C LEU A 46 -1.78 6.61 4.89
N VAL A 47 -0.94 5.75 5.48
CA VAL A 47 -0.36 5.91 6.82
C VAL A 47 1.16 6.07 6.76
N SER A 48 1.89 5.10 6.20
CA SER A 48 3.37 5.10 6.13
C SER A 48 3.85 4.28 4.94
N ALA A 49 5.16 4.21 4.68
CA ALA A 49 5.75 3.27 3.71
C ALA A 49 6.52 2.18 4.45
N ALA A 50 6.45 0.92 4.00
CA ALA A 50 7.20 -0.17 4.60
C ALA A 50 8.44 -0.61 3.83
N PRO A 51 9.66 -0.35 4.33
CA PRO A 51 10.87 -0.91 3.74
C PRO A 51 10.97 -2.43 3.94
N GLU A 52 10.52 -2.99 5.07
CA GLU A 52 10.71 -4.41 5.41
C GLU A 52 9.38 -5.21 5.44
N SER A 53 8.41 -4.85 4.60
CA SER A 53 7.07 -5.49 4.60
C SER A 53 7.05 -6.98 4.25
N GLN A 54 8.05 -7.46 3.52
CA GLN A 54 8.27 -8.89 3.32
C GLN A 54 9.76 -9.16 3.22
N VAL A 55 10.24 -10.04 4.08
CA VAL A 55 11.61 -10.54 4.08
C VAL A 55 11.56 -12.00 3.65
N MET A 56 12.36 -12.36 2.66
CA MET A 56 12.52 -13.74 2.18
C MET A 56 13.94 -14.19 2.46
N THR A 57 14.10 -15.28 3.20
CA THR A 57 15.41 -15.87 3.51
C THR A 57 15.62 -17.13 2.68
N GLY A 58 16.72 -17.17 1.92
CA GLY A 58 17.09 -18.29 1.05
C GLY A 58 18.16 -17.87 0.04
N THR A 59 18.68 -18.83 -0.75
CA THR A 59 19.57 -18.49 -1.86
C THR A 59 18.79 -17.82 -3.00
N VAL A 60 19.44 -16.98 -3.81
CA VAL A 60 18.81 -16.34 -4.99
C VAL A 60 18.17 -17.38 -5.92
N ALA A 61 18.84 -18.52 -6.11
CA ALA A 61 18.35 -19.61 -6.94
C ALA A 61 17.06 -20.25 -6.39
N GLU A 62 16.94 -20.38 -5.06
CA GLU A 62 15.73 -20.88 -4.41
C GLU A 62 14.59 -19.88 -4.52
N VAL A 63 14.84 -18.61 -4.17
CA VAL A 63 13.82 -17.55 -4.24
C VAL A 63 13.33 -17.34 -5.67
N GLY A 64 14.24 -17.34 -6.65
CA GLY A 64 13.89 -17.24 -8.08
C GLY A 64 13.04 -18.42 -8.58
N ARG A 65 13.09 -19.58 -7.90
CA ARG A 65 12.24 -20.75 -8.16
C ARG A 65 11.00 -20.83 -7.25
N GLY A 66 10.72 -19.77 -6.48
CA GLY A 66 9.59 -19.73 -5.56
C GLY A 66 9.76 -20.57 -4.28
N ARG A 67 10.98 -21.01 -3.97
CA ARG A 67 11.29 -21.75 -2.75
C ARG A 67 11.77 -20.79 -1.66
N VAL A 68 11.03 -20.71 -0.56
CA VAL A 68 11.34 -19.86 0.59
C VAL A 68 11.46 -20.72 1.86
N PRO A 69 12.63 -21.36 2.09
CA PRO A 69 12.80 -22.37 3.15
C PRO A 69 12.67 -21.81 4.58
N GLY A 70 12.71 -20.48 4.77
CA GLY A 70 12.44 -19.83 6.04
C GLY A 70 11.67 -18.52 5.85
N ALA A 71 10.37 -18.59 5.56
CA ALA A 71 9.51 -17.41 5.46
C ALA A 71 8.82 -17.11 6.81
N GLN A 72 9.48 -16.41 7.73
CA GLN A 72 8.84 -15.70 8.87
C GLN A 72 9.68 -14.46 9.22
N ARG A 73 9.11 -13.25 9.26
CA ARG A 73 8.33 -12.71 10.39
C ARG A 73 7.31 -11.65 9.92
N LEU A 74 6.07 -11.69 10.42
CA LEU A 74 4.99 -10.70 10.21
C LEU A 74 4.97 -9.62 11.31
N ASP A 75 6.13 -9.36 11.89
CA ASP A 75 6.28 -8.54 13.08
C ASP A 75 7.37 -7.50 12.83
N ALA A 76 7.04 -6.60 11.90
CA ALA A 76 7.48 -5.21 11.83
C ALA A 76 6.71 -4.54 10.67
N ALA A 77 5.74 -3.69 11.00
CA ALA A 77 5.26 -2.70 10.04
C ALA A 77 6.46 -1.80 9.64
N PRO A 78 6.47 -1.18 8.45
CA PRO A 78 5.42 -0.16 8.25
C PRO A 78 4.24 -0.32 7.30
N LEU A 79 4.01 -1.33 6.46
CA LEU A 79 3.00 -1.30 5.38
C LEU A 79 2.95 0.00 4.51
N THR A 80 2.28 -0.03 3.37
CA THR A 80 1.51 1.16 3.03
C THR A 80 0.20 1.00 3.76
N ALA A 81 0.19 1.39 5.03
CA ALA A 81 -0.98 1.18 5.85
C ALA A 81 -2.10 2.07 5.28
N VAL A 82 -3.24 1.45 4.94
CA VAL A 82 -4.40 2.17 4.45
C VAL A 82 -5.52 2.04 5.50
N THR A 83 -5.91 3.12 6.20
CA THR A 83 -7.01 3.03 7.18
C THR A 83 -8.34 3.19 6.49
N ALA A 84 -9.20 2.17 6.52
CA ALA A 84 -10.59 2.31 6.09
C ALA A 84 -11.32 3.23 7.08
N GLY A 85 -11.77 4.39 6.61
CA GLY A 85 -12.70 5.21 7.38
C GLY A 85 -14.02 4.47 7.51
N ALA A 86 -14.45 4.20 8.75
CA ALA A 86 -15.84 3.83 9.00
C ALA A 86 -16.70 5.00 8.48
N GLY A 87 -17.41 4.78 7.37
CA GLY A 87 -18.32 5.76 6.79
C GLY A 87 -19.48 6.02 7.75
N GLY A 88 -19.26 6.92 8.71
CA GLY A 88 -20.33 7.62 9.41
C GLY A 88 -21.01 8.53 8.41
N ARG A 89 -22.14 8.10 7.86
CA ARG A 89 -23.09 9.02 7.24
C ARG A 89 -23.72 9.85 8.36
N THR A 90 -23.08 10.94 8.76
CA THR A 90 -23.79 12.02 9.46
C THR A 90 -24.49 12.84 8.40
N GLY A 91 -25.81 12.72 8.36
CA GLY A 91 -26.65 13.55 7.52
C GLY A 91 -26.48 15.03 7.85
N SER A 92 -26.54 15.86 6.83
CA SER A 92 -27.04 17.22 6.94
C SER A 92 -27.72 17.53 5.62
N GLY A 93 -29.03 17.36 5.59
CA GLY A 93 -29.86 17.97 4.55
C GLY A 93 -29.99 19.46 4.85
N PRO A 94 -29.97 20.35 3.87
CA PRO A 94 -30.44 21.70 4.09
C PRO A 94 -31.97 21.68 4.07
N GLY A 95 -32.55 21.99 5.23
CA GLY A 95 -33.94 22.40 5.32
C GLY A 95 -34.10 23.84 4.83
N ARG A 96 -35.27 24.05 4.19
CA ARG A 96 -35.87 25.28 3.66
C ARG A 96 -35.50 25.65 2.23
#